data_AF-A0A7I9YLC2-F1
#
_entry.id   AF-A0A7I9YLC2-F1
#
_cell.length_a   1.000
_cell.length_b   1.000
_cell.length_c   1.000
_cell.angle_alpha   90.00
_cell.angle_beta   90.00
_cell.angle_gamma   90.00
#
_symmetry.space_group_name_H-M   'P 1'
#
loop_
_entity.id
_entity.type
_entity.pdbx_description
1 polymer ?
#
loop_
_entity_poly.entity_id
_entity_poly.type
_entity_poly.pdbx_seq_one_letter_code
_entity_poly.pdbx_strand_id
1 'polypeptide(L)'
;MTASMETEQRSFVHSALFYHSQREYLDFVVRFVADGMAVDEPVLVAVPGDKLALLRAELAAMRTGSASELRLVDITDVCNPSRFLAMETAFAERYPGQRVRIVSQLVWPGRSNEECLACVQHEALVNGALTNQNVLGLCLYDAERLDDDVLMGARTTHPLVWKCGSAYRSTDYAPEAALAWCNQPLPANPSAVTYTVRESADLRRARSFATDYAGWLGLSQDGIEDLQMIATELATNSLLYTDGACQLAFWRQHDHLVCEARDSGQFSDLLVGAQPPGPGGTASRGLFLVNAIADLVRTHTSANGTIIQAYLRLTPAHAQAS
;
A
#
# COMPACT_ATOMS: atom_id res chain seq x y z
N MET A 1 18.43 -44.65 12.76
CA MET A 1 18.71 -43.21 12.69
C MET A 1 17.90 -42.65 11.53
N THR A 2 16.71 -42.19 11.85
CA THR A 2 15.77 -41.52 10.94
C THR A 2 16.09 -40.04 10.95
N ALA A 3 16.70 -39.54 9.87
CA ALA A 3 16.85 -38.11 9.63
C ALA A 3 15.55 -37.61 9.00
N SER A 4 14.64 -37.15 9.86
CA SER A 4 13.50 -36.34 9.46
C SER A 4 14.01 -34.98 8.99
N MET A 5 14.09 -34.78 7.67
CA MET A 5 14.24 -33.47 7.04
C MET A 5 12.91 -33.07 6.38
N GLU A 6 11.86 -32.95 7.19
CA GLU A 6 10.70 -32.15 6.81
C GLU A 6 10.93 -30.74 7.35
N THR A 7 11.47 -29.89 6.49
CA THR A 7 11.33 -28.45 6.61
C THR A 7 10.83 -27.99 5.24
N GLU A 8 9.59 -28.33 4.92
CA GLU A 8 8.93 -27.85 3.71
C GLU A 8 9.02 -26.32 3.67
N GLN A 9 9.66 -25.83 2.62
CA GLN A 9 9.95 -24.42 2.41
C GLN A 9 8.66 -23.59 2.47
N ARG A 10 8.54 -22.78 3.52
CA ARG A 10 7.74 -21.54 3.48
C ARG A 10 8.20 -20.77 2.23
N SER A 11 7.38 -20.79 1.20
CA SER A 11 7.74 -20.26 -0.11
C SER A 11 6.73 -19.20 -0.47
N PHE A 12 7.11 -17.95 -0.23
CA PHE A 12 6.42 -16.82 -0.81
C PHE A 12 6.51 -16.92 -2.34
N VAL A 13 5.36 -16.96 -3.00
CA VAL A 13 5.26 -16.92 -4.46
C VAL A 13 4.52 -15.67 -4.84
N HIS A 14 5.16 -14.79 -5.60
CA HIS A 14 4.58 -13.56 -6.09
C HIS A 14 4.43 -13.65 -7.61
N SER A 15 3.19 -13.56 -8.10
CA SER A 15 2.93 -13.73 -9.53
C SER A 15 1.97 -12.69 -10.08
N ALA A 16 2.27 -12.17 -11.27
CA ALA A 16 1.39 -11.26 -11.99
C ALA A 16 0.55 -12.02 -13.03
N LEU A 17 -0.75 -11.73 -13.13
CA LEU A 17 -1.59 -12.15 -14.26
C LEU A 17 -1.90 -10.96 -15.16
N PHE A 18 -1.49 -11.07 -16.42
CA PHE A 18 -1.84 -10.11 -17.47
C PHE A 18 -3.05 -10.65 -18.23
N TYR A 19 -4.25 -10.23 -17.81
CA TYR A 19 -5.49 -10.66 -18.43
C TYR A 19 -5.92 -9.67 -19.53
N HIS A 20 -6.55 -10.18 -20.58
CA HIS A 20 -6.96 -9.42 -21.76
C HIS A 20 -8.48 -9.44 -21.96
N SER A 21 -9.23 -10.08 -21.05
CA SER A 21 -10.68 -10.07 -21.10
C SER A 21 -11.29 -10.31 -19.73
N GLN A 22 -12.55 -9.89 -19.56
CA GLN A 22 -13.34 -10.22 -18.36
C GLN A 22 -13.47 -11.73 -18.15
N ARG A 23 -13.57 -12.50 -19.24
CA ARG A 23 -13.66 -13.97 -19.16
C ARG A 23 -12.37 -14.58 -18.61
N GLU A 24 -11.22 -14.17 -19.13
CA GLU A 24 -9.92 -14.63 -18.64
C GLU A 24 -9.72 -14.27 -17.16
N TYR A 25 -10.10 -13.05 -16.78
CA TYR A 25 -10.11 -12.60 -15.38
C TYR A 25 -10.95 -13.53 -14.49
N LEU A 26 -12.21 -13.79 -14.88
CA LEU A 26 -13.13 -14.63 -14.10
C LEU A 26 -12.61 -16.06 -14.01
N ASP A 27 -12.33 -16.69 -15.16
CA ASP A 27 -11.90 -18.10 -15.24
C ASP A 27 -10.65 -18.34 -14.40
N PHE A 28 -9.67 -17.43 -14.44
CA PHE A 28 -8.42 -17.58 -13.70
C PHE A 28 -8.60 -17.35 -12.20
N VAL A 29 -9.25 -16.24 -11.80
CA VAL A 29 -9.42 -15.90 -10.38
C VAL A 29 -10.31 -16.92 -9.69
N VAL A 30 -11.43 -17.32 -10.30
CA VAL A 30 -12.32 -18.37 -9.77
C VAL A 30 -11.56 -19.66 -9.55
N ARG A 31 -10.78 -20.12 -10.54
CA ARG A 31 -9.98 -21.33 -10.42
C ARG A 31 -8.93 -21.20 -9.31
N PHE A 32 -8.21 -20.08 -9.25
CA PHE A 32 -7.19 -19.85 -8.23
C PHE A 32 -7.77 -19.90 -6.81
N VAL A 33 -8.98 -19.35 -6.61
CA VAL A 33 -9.69 -19.42 -5.33
C VAL A 33 -10.19 -20.85 -5.06
N ALA A 34 -10.82 -21.50 -6.04
CA ALA A 34 -11.32 -22.87 -5.91
C ALA A 34 -10.22 -23.85 -5.53
N ASP A 35 -9.06 -23.75 -6.19
CA ASP A 35 -7.88 -24.59 -5.94
C ASP A 35 -7.35 -24.41 -4.51
N GLY A 36 -7.56 -23.25 -3.87
CA GLY A 36 -7.19 -23.01 -2.47
C GLY A 36 -8.21 -23.59 -1.50
N MET A 37 -9.50 -23.31 -1.76
CA MET A 37 -10.61 -23.80 -0.93
C MET A 37 -10.71 -25.33 -0.94
N ALA A 38 -10.28 -26.00 -2.02
CA ALA A 38 -10.26 -27.46 -2.14
C ALA A 38 -9.22 -28.15 -1.24
N VAL A 39 -8.19 -27.42 -0.80
CA VAL A 39 -7.14 -27.90 0.12
C VAL A 39 -7.13 -27.11 1.43
N ASP A 40 -8.27 -26.50 1.74
CA ASP A 40 -8.52 -25.68 2.93
C ASP A 40 -7.55 -24.48 3.14
N GLU A 41 -6.94 -23.93 2.10
CA GLU A 41 -6.11 -22.72 2.19
C GLU A 41 -7.00 -21.45 2.31
N PRO A 42 -6.80 -20.59 3.32
CA PRO A 42 -7.51 -19.30 3.43
C PRO A 42 -7.20 -18.38 2.26
N VAL A 43 -8.20 -17.65 1.78
CA VAL A 43 -8.08 -16.79 0.59
C VAL A 43 -8.53 -15.37 0.90
N LEU A 44 -7.67 -14.40 0.59
CA LEU A 44 -7.99 -12.97 0.53
C LEU A 44 -8.11 -12.55 -0.94
N VAL A 45 -9.23 -11.94 -1.32
CA VAL A 45 -9.43 -11.30 -2.63
C VAL A 45 -9.65 -9.81 -2.41
N ALA A 46 -8.69 -9.00 -2.85
CA ALA A 46 -8.68 -7.56 -2.71
C ALA A 46 -8.58 -6.88 -4.10
N VAL A 47 -9.73 -6.61 -4.71
CA VAL A 47 -9.83 -6.05 -6.06
C VAL A 47 -10.87 -4.92 -6.08
N PRO A 48 -10.92 -4.06 -7.11
CA PRO A 48 -11.90 -2.97 -7.18
C PRO A 48 -13.35 -3.46 -7.05
N GLY A 49 -14.23 -2.66 -6.45
CA GLY A 49 -15.61 -3.03 -6.16
C GLY A 49 -16.43 -3.53 -7.36
N ASP A 50 -16.22 -2.94 -8.54
CA ASP A 50 -16.85 -3.39 -9.79
C ASP A 50 -16.36 -4.80 -10.18
N LYS A 51 -15.07 -5.08 -10.04
CA LYS A 51 -14.46 -6.40 -10.27
C LYS A 51 -14.90 -7.42 -9.21
N LEU A 52 -15.00 -7.01 -7.95
CA LEU A 52 -15.56 -7.84 -6.88
C LEU A 52 -17.01 -8.24 -7.18
N ALA A 53 -17.83 -7.31 -7.67
CA ALA A 53 -19.23 -7.60 -8.01
C ALA A 53 -19.35 -8.71 -9.05
N LEU A 54 -18.44 -8.75 -10.03
CA LEU A 54 -18.37 -9.84 -11.02
C LEU A 54 -18.01 -11.19 -10.39
N LEU A 55 -17.12 -11.20 -9.40
CA LEU A 55 -16.69 -12.44 -8.71
C LEU A 55 -17.71 -12.98 -7.71
N ARG A 56 -18.55 -12.12 -7.10
CA ARG A 56 -19.43 -12.50 -5.97
C ARG A 56 -20.34 -13.68 -6.28
N ALA A 57 -20.94 -13.73 -7.47
CA ALA A 57 -21.87 -14.79 -7.84
C ALA A 57 -21.15 -16.16 -7.92
N GLU A 58 -20.03 -16.21 -8.63
CA GLU A 58 -19.22 -17.43 -8.79
C GLU A 58 -18.64 -17.90 -7.44
N LEU A 59 -18.06 -16.98 -6.65
CA LEU A 59 -17.46 -17.28 -5.35
C LEU A 59 -18.48 -17.72 -4.29
N ALA A 60 -19.73 -17.23 -4.36
CA ALA A 60 -20.78 -17.66 -3.45
C ALA A 60 -21.14 -19.14 -3.63
N ALA A 61 -21.17 -19.63 -4.87
CA ALA A 61 -21.45 -21.04 -5.17
C ALA A 61 -20.34 -21.98 -4.64
N MET A 62 -19.09 -21.50 -4.58
CA MET A 62 -17.95 -22.30 -4.10
C MET A 62 -17.86 -22.40 -2.57
N ARG A 63 -18.48 -21.47 -1.83
CA ARG A 63 -18.44 -21.49 -0.35
C ARG A 63 -19.22 -22.64 0.26
N THR A 64 -20.16 -23.26 -0.46
CA THR A 64 -20.96 -24.35 0.08
C THR A 64 -20.10 -25.61 0.24
N GLY A 65 -19.58 -25.83 1.45
CA GLY A 65 -18.87 -27.05 1.84
C GLY A 65 -17.39 -26.90 2.19
N SER A 66 -16.79 -25.71 2.05
CA SER A 66 -15.42 -25.45 2.52
C SER A 66 -15.43 -24.81 3.92
N ALA A 67 -14.51 -25.23 4.78
CA ALA A 67 -14.33 -24.65 6.11
C ALA A 67 -13.40 -23.41 6.10
N SER A 68 -12.74 -23.13 4.98
CA SER A 68 -11.72 -22.08 4.89
C SER A 68 -12.29 -20.68 4.74
N GLU A 69 -11.61 -19.73 5.35
CA GLU A 69 -11.97 -18.32 5.24
C GLU A 69 -11.72 -17.83 3.81
N LEU A 70 -12.78 -17.34 3.18
CA LEU A 70 -12.69 -16.47 2.01
C LEU A 70 -13.02 -15.05 2.45
N ARG A 71 -12.07 -14.12 2.35
CA ARG A 71 -12.26 -12.71 2.65
C ARG A 71 -12.26 -11.89 1.37
N LEU A 72 -13.29 -11.08 1.18
CA LEU A 72 -13.43 -10.19 0.01
C LEU A 72 -13.31 -8.74 0.50
N VAL A 73 -12.42 -7.96 -0.12
CA VAL A 73 -12.12 -6.57 0.26
C VAL A 73 -12.17 -5.70 -0.98
N ASP A 74 -12.94 -4.61 -0.94
CA ASP A 74 -12.84 -3.59 -1.97
C ASP A 74 -11.53 -2.83 -1.77
N ILE A 75 -10.59 -3.02 -2.68
CA ILE A 75 -9.27 -2.39 -2.57
C ILE A 75 -9.35 -0.86 -2.71
N THR A 76 -10.44 -0.33 -3.30
CA THR A 76 -10.65 1.12 -3.38
C THR A 76 -10.99 1.74 -2.04
N ASP A 77 -11.42 0.96 -1.04
CA ASP A 77 -11.63 1.45 0.34
C ASP A 77 -10.33 1.49 1.15
N VAL A 78 -9.29 0.79 0.68
CA VAL A 78 -7.96 0.78 1.28
C VAL A 78 -7.10 1.94 0.73
N CYS A 79 -7.23 2.23 -0.56
CA CYS A 79 -6.55 3.28 -1.35
C CYS A 79 -5.01 3.22 -1.35
N ASN A 80 -4.40 3.37 -0.17
CA ASN A 80 -2.97 3.46 0.07
C ASN A 80 -2.31 2.06 0.03
N PRO A 81 -1.35 1.82 -0.89
CA PRO A 81 -0.66 0.53 -0.98
C PRO A 81 0.05 0.09 0.31
N SER A 82 0.54 1.02 1.14
CA SER A 82 1.15 0.68 2.44
C SER A 82 0.13 0.09 3.43
N ARG A 83 -1.13 0.56 3.39
CA ARG A 83 -2.23 -0.03 4.19
C ARG A 83 -2.53 -1.44 3.75
N PHE A 84 -2.46 -1.70 2.45
CA PHE A 84 -2.67 -3.03 1.91
C PHE A 84 -1.57 -4.00 2.35
N LEU A 85 -0.30 -3.58 2.36
CA LEU A 85 0.80 -4.44 2.85
C LEU A 85 0.58 -4.88 4.31
N ALA A 86 0.13 -3.97 5.16
CA ALA A 86 -0.22 -4.28 6.54
C ALA A 86 -1.38 -5.30 6.62
N MET A 87 -2.37 -5.18 5.71
CA MET A 87 -3.48 -6.12 5.61
C MET A 87 -3.02 -7.51 5.18
N GLU A 88 -2.14 -7.61 4.18
CA GLU A 88 -1.59 -8.88 3.69
C GLU A 88 -0.77 -9.58 4.78
N THR A 89 0.07 -8.81 5.48
CA THR A 89 0.88 -9.30 6.60
C THR A 89 -0.02 -9.84 7.71
N ALA A 90 -1.01 -9.07 8.15
CA ALA A 90 -1.96 -9.50 9.19
C ALA A 90 -2.79 -10.72 8.77
N PHE A 91 -3.14 -10.82 7.48
CA PHE A 91 -3.85 -11.98 6.97
C PHE A 91 -2.98 -13.25 7.02
N ALA A 92 -1.73 -13.17 6.58
CA ALA A 92 -0.80 -14.29 6.65
C ALA A 92 -0.51 -14.72 8.11
N GLU A 93 -0.32 -13.76 9.01
CA GLU A 93 -0.02 -14.02 10.43
C GLU A 93 -1.17 -14.69 11.20
N ARG A 94 -2.42 -14.55 10.73
CA ARG A 94 -3.57 -15.24 11.31
C ARG A 94 -3.50 -16.77 11.13
N TYR A 95 -2.71 -17.24 10.17
CA TYR A 95 -2.67 -18.64 9.76
C TYR A 95 -1.24 -19.22 9.85
N PRO A 96 -0.65 -19.28 11.07
CA PRO A 96 0.72 -19.70 11.25
C PRO A 96 0.93 -21.15 10.79
N GLY A 97 1.88 -21.34 9.87
CA GLY A 97 2.23 -22.66 9.33
C GLY A 97 1.32 -23.17 8.22
N GLN A 98 0.22 -22.48 7.93
CA GLN A 98 -0.67 -22.79 6.82
C GLN A 98 -0.38 -21.88 5.64
N ARG A 99 -0.58 -22.40 4.41
CA ARG A 99 -0.49 -21.58 3.21
C ARG A 99 -1.76 -20.72 3.08
N VAL A 100 -1.58 -19.45 2.75
CA VAL A 100 -2.68 -18.54 2.38
C VAL A 100 -2.55 -18.11 0.93
N ARG A 101 -3.68 -17.76 0.31
CA ARG A 101 -3.74 -17.19 -1.04
C ARG A 101 -4.19 -15.75 -1.00
N ILE A 102 -3.54 -14.89 -1.75
CA ILE A 102 -3.88 -13.46 -1.86
C ILE A 102 -4.03 -13.12 -3.33
N VAL A 103 -5.22 -12.64 -3.71
CA VAL A 103 -5.48 -12.06 -5.03
C VAL A 103 -5.60 -10.55 -4.84
N SER A 104 -4.81 -9.77 -5.57
CA SER A 104 -4.83 -8.32 -5.48
C SER A 104 -4.96 -7.67 -6.86
N GLN A 105 -5.62 -6.51 -6.94
CA GLN A 105 -5.55 -5.64 -8.13
C GLN A 105 -5.29 -4.21 -7.65
N LEU A 106 -4.03 -3.83 -7.55
CA LEU A 106 -3.61 -2.53 -7.02
C LEU A 106 -3.63 -1.42 -8.06
N VAL A 107 -3.49 -1.76 -9.34
CA VAL A 107 -3.57 -0.78 -10.43
C VAL A 107 -4.82 -1.03 -11.26
N TRP A 108 -5.59 0.03 -11.46
CA TRP A 108 -6.79 0.03 -12.28
C TRP A 108 -6.91 1.38 -13.01
N PRO A 109 -7.67 1.43 -14.12
CA PRO A 109 -7.89 2.66 -14.86
C PRO A 109 -8.48 3.76 -13.96
N GLY A 110 -7.82 4.93 -13.94
CA GLY A 110 -8.23 6.07 -13.13
C GLY A 110 -7.28 6.42 -11.99
N ARG A 111 -6.32 5.55 -11.64
CA ARG A 111 -5.19 5.94 -10.78
C ARG A 111 -4.29 6.95 -11.49
N SER A 112 -3.84 7.95 -10.76
CA SER A 112 -2.81 8.89 -11.18
C SER A 112 -1.44 8.21 -11.29
N ASN A 113 -0.52 8.85 -12.02
CA ASN A 113 0.87 8.37 -12.10
C ASN A 113 1.53 8.26 -10.72
N GLU A 114 1.19 9.16 -9.79
CA GLU A 114 1.74 9.15 -8.43
C GLU A 114 1.26 7.95 -7.62
N GLU A 115 -0.01 7.57 -7.77
CA GLU A 115 -0.60 6.38 -7.15
C GLU A 115 -0.07 5.10 -7.79
N CYS A 116 0.08 5.05 -9.12
CA CYS A 116 0.67 3.92 -9.82
C CYS A 116 2.12 3.66 -9.38
N LEU A 117 2.92 4.71 -9.19
CA LEU A 117 4.29 4.56 -8.70
C LEU A 117 4.32 3.99 -7.26
N ALA A 118 3.40 4.42 -6.40
CA ALA A 118 3.26 3.85 -5.06
C ALA A 118 2.82 2.38 -5.08
N CYS A 119 1.99 1.98 -6.06
CA CYS A 119 1.67 0.57 -6.28
C CYS A 119 2.92 -0.22 -6.67
N VAL A 120 3.73 0.25 -7.61
CA VAL A 120 4.98 -0.45 -7.99
C VAL A 120 5.93 -0.58 -6.80
N GLN A 121 6.06 0.47 -5.99
CA GLN A 121 6.84 0.43 -4.76
C GLN A 121 6.34 -0.66 -3.82
N HIS A 122 5.02 -0.74 -3.59
CA HIS A 122 4.41 -1.80 -2.79
C HIS A 122 4.73 -3.19 -3.36
N GLU A 123 4.51 -3.41 -4.66
CA GLU A 123 4.75 -4.69 -5.32
C GLU A 123 6.21 -5.14 -5.17
N ALA A 124 7.16 -4.19 -5.20
CA ALA A 124 8.55 -4.48 -4.94
C ALA A 124 8.81 -4.86 -3.46
N LEU A 125 8.24 -4.09 -2.50
CA LEU A 125 8.40 -4.30 -1.06
C LEU A 125 7.81 -5.62 -0.57
N VAL A 126 6.69 -6.07 -1.16
CA VAL A 126 6.01 -7.33 -0.83
C VAL A 126 6.97 -8.52 -0.91
N ASN A 127 7.91 -8.53 -1.88
CA ASN A 127 8.92 -9.59 -2.03
C ASN A 127 9.84 -9.75 -0.81
N GLY A 128 10.15 -8.65 -0.11
CA GLY A 128 10.90 -8.69 1.15
C GLY A 128 10.00 -8.95 2.35
N ALA A 129 8.87 -8.24 2.42
CA ALA A 129 7.97 -8.25 3.57
C ALA A 129 7.34 -9.62 3.85
N LEU A 130 7.01 -10.37 2.81
CA LEU A 130 6.35 -11.68 2.92
C LEU A 130 7.28 -12.86 2.68
N THR A 131 8.59 -12.64 2.49
CA THR A 131 9.56 -13.68 2.10
C THR A 131 9.56 -14.93 3.01
N ASN A 132 9.28 -14.73 4.30
CA ASN A 132 9.24 -15.79 5.32
C ASN A 132 7.82 -16.34 5.60
N GLN A 133 6.81 -15.86 4.87
CA GLN A 133 5.42 -16.26 4.98
C GLN A 133 5.08 -17.31 3.92
N ASN A 134 4.11 -18.18 4.22
CA ASN A 134 3.62 -19.18 3.26
C ASN A 134 2.45 -18.58 2.44
N VAL A 135 2.76 -17.65 1.54
CA VAL A 135 1.76 -16.90 0.77
C VAL A 135 1.90 -17.22 -0.73
N LEU A 136 0.78 -17.55 -1.39
CA LEU A 136 0.66 -17.49 -2.85
C LEU A 136 -0.05 -16.20 -3.25
N GLY A 137 0.71 -15.24 -3.75
CA GLY A 137 0.25 -13.95 -4.25
C GLY A 137 -0.01 -13.97 -5.76
N LEU A 138 -1.19 -13.49 -6.15
CA LEU A 138 -1.63 -13.28 -7.51
C LEU A 138 -2.08 -11.83 -7.71
N CYS A 139 -1.22 -11.01 -8.31
CA CYS A 139 -1.50 -9.62 -8.63
C CYS A 139 -2.07 -9.51 -10.06
N LEU A 140 -3.19 -8.83 -10.22
CA LEU A 140 -3.94 -8.78 -11.47
C LEU A 140 -3.68 -7.46 -12.20
N TYR A 141 -3.43 -7.54 -13.50
CA TYR A 141 -3.23 -6.40 -14.38
C TYR A 141 -4.09 -6.53 -15.64
N ASP A 142 -4.89 -5.52 -15.92
CA ASP A 142 -5.75 -5.41 -17.12
C ASP A 142 -4.88 -4.98 -18.31
N ALA A 143 -4.32 -5.95 -19.04
CA ALA A 143 -3.34 -5.70 -20.10
C ALA A 143 -3.94 -5.00 -21.34
N GLU A 144 -5.27 -4.92 -21.44
CA GLU A 144 -5.96 -4.16 -22.49
C GLU A 144 -6.09 -2.67 -22.15
N ARG A 145 -6.05 -2.31 -20.86
CA ARG A 145 -6.41 -0.97 -20.39
C ARG A 145 -5.29 -0.24 -19.65
N LEU A 146 -4.26 -0.96 -19.22
CA LEU A 146 -3.11 -0.38 -18.53
C LEU A 146 -1.99 -0.04 -19.52
N ASP A 147 -1.31 1.07 -19.27
CA ASP A 147 -0.18 1.51 -20.07
C ASP A 147 1.01 0.54 -19.96
N ASP A 148 1.83 0.48 -21.01
CA ASP A 148 3.00 -0.41 -21.09
C ASP A 148 3.99 -0.20 -19.93
N ASP A 149 4.13 1.03 -19.44
CA ASP A 149 5.02 1.36 -18.30
C ASP A 149 4.55 0.69 -16.99
N VAL A 150 3.23 0.56 -16.79
CA VAL A 150 2.66 -0.15 -15.64
C VAL A 150 2.94 -1.65 -15.76
N LEU A 151 2.75 -2.21 -16.96
CA LEU A 151 3.03 -3.63 -17.22
C LEU A 151 4.52 -3.95 -17.14
N MET A 152 5.39 -3.00 -17.51
CA MET A 152 6.84 -3.08 -17.28
C MET A 152 7.13 -3.13 -15.79
N GLY A 153 6.55 -2.22 -15.00
CA GLY A 153 6.66 -2.23 -13.53
C GLY A 153 6.29 -3.60 -12.95
N ALA A 154 5.19 -4.19 -13.40
CA ALA A 154 4.77 -5.53 -12.98
C ALA A 154 5.79 -6.62 -13.33
N ARG A 155 6.38 -6.63 -14.53
CA ARG A 155 7.44 -7.59 -14.90
C ARG A 155 8.69 -7.43 -14.03
N THR A 156 9.01 -6.20 -13.63
CA THR A 156 10.19 -5.89 -12.81
C THR A 156 10.00 -6.31 -11.34
N THR A 157 8.76 -6.30 -10.82
CA THR A 157 8.47 -6.60 -9.42
C THR A 157 8.00 -8.04 -9.16
N HIS A 158 7.60 -8.79 -10.19
CA HIS A 158 7.09 -10.15 -10.04
C HIS A 158 8.06 -11.20 -10.59
N PRO A 159 8.51 -12.18 -9.78
CA PRO A 159 9.39 -13.25 -10.24
C PRO A 159 8.69 -14.21 -11.22
N LEU A 160 7.35 -14.30 -11.16
CA LEU A 160 6.54 -15.09 -12.07
C LEU A 160 5.48 -14.21 -12.76
N VAL A 161 5.25 -14.47 -14.05
CA VAL A 161 4.19 -13.82 -14.82
C VAL A 161 3.38 -14.88 -15.52
N TRP A 162 2.05 -14.75 -15.46
CA TRP A 162 1.09 -15.59 -16.15
C TRP A 162 0.69 -14.94 -17.47
N LYS A 163 0.80 -15.72 -18.53
CA LYS A 163 0.32 -15.36 -19.87
C LYS A 163 -0.27 -16.59 -20.55
N CYS A 164 -1.46 -16.45 -21.13
CA CYS A 164 -2.14 -17.53 -21.86
C CYS A 164 -2.24 -18.84 -21.06
N GLY A 165 -2.54 -18.76 -19.76
CA GLY A 165 -2.73 -19.91 -18.89
C GLY A 165 -1.44 -20.63 -18.42
N SER A 166 -0.26 -20.09 -18.70
CA SER A 166 1.02 -20.64 -18.23
C SER A 166 1.84 -19.59 -17.48
N ALA A 167 2.51 -20.00 -16.41
CA ALA A 167 3.44 -19.17 -15.66
C ALA A 167 4.86 -19.30 -16.22
N TYR A 168 5.57 -18.17 -16.35
CA TYR A 168 6.98 -18.13 -16.70
C TYR A 168 7.74 -17.20 -15.75
N ARG A 169 9.06 -17.42 -15.62
CA ARG A 169 9.92 -16.52 -14.86
C ARG A 169 10.10 -15.22 -15.62
N SER A 170 9.89 -14.08 -14.96
CA SER A 170 10.18 -12.78 -15.56
C SER A 170 11.70 -12.62 -15.72
N THR A 171 12.16 -12.33 -16.93
CA THR A 171 13.57 -12.00 -17.20
C THR A 171 13.95 -10.62 -16.70
N ASP A 172 12.94 -9.77 -16.44
CA ASP A 172 13.11 -8.38 -16.03
C ASP A 172 13.05 -8.22 -14.50
N TYR A 173 12.85 -9.32 -13.76
CA TYR A 173 12.68 -9.31 -12.31
C TYR A 173 13.90 -8.68 -11.60
N ALA A 174 13.69 -7.48 -11.06
CA ALA A 174 14.68 -6.65 -10.39
C ALA A 174 13.97 -5.70 -9.39
N PRO A 175 13.41 -6.22 -8.28
CA PRO A 175 12.61 -5.42 -7.35
C PRO A 175 13.41 -4.26 -6.73
N GLU A 176 14.72 -4.40 -6.52
CA GLU A 176 15.58 -3.32 -6.03
C GLU A 176 15.72 -2.18 -7.05
N ALA A 177 15.75 -2.49 -8.35
CA ALA A 177 15.75 -1.49 -9.41
C ALA A 177 14.39 -0.78 -9.49
N ALA A 178 13.28 -1.49 -9.28
CA ALA A 178 11.96 -0.90 -9.18
C ALA A 178 11.85 0.07 -7.99
N LEU A 179 12.39 -0.31 -6.81
CA LEU A 179 12.43 0.57 -5.63
C LEU A 179 13.25 1.85 -5.90
N ALA A 180 14.41 1.72 -6.54
CA ALA A 180 15.23 2.86 -6.92
C ALA A 180 14.51 3.78 -7.92
N TRP A 181 13.79 3.20 -8.88
CA TRP A 181 12.97 3.96 -9.83
C TRP A 181 11.79 4.68 -9.16
N CYS A 182 11.17 4.06 -8.15
CA CYS A 182 10.06 4.64 -7.40
C CYS A 182 10.47 5.80 -6.48
N ASN A 183 11.74 5.85 -6.05
CA ASN A 183 12.30 6.92 -5.23
C ASN A 183 12.54 8.20 -6.05
N GLN A 184 11.46 8.77 -6.59
CA GLN A 184 11.49 9.99 -7.40
C GLN A 184 11.43 11.24 -6.51
N PRO A 185 12.14 12.33 -6.86
CA PRO A 185 12.05 13.59 -6.14
C PRO A 185 10.62 14.10 -6.04
N LEU A 186 10.24 14.53 -4.83
CA LEU A 186 8.95 15.16 -4.56
C LEU A 186 9.08 16.69 -4.69
N PRO A 187 8.48 17.30 -5.73
CA PRO A 187 8.64 18.72 -5.99
C PRO A 187 8.00 19.54 -4.87
N ALA A 188 8.69 20.59 -4.44
CA ALA A 188 8.11 21.55 -3.50
C ALA A 188 7.00 22.37 -4.18
N ASN A 189 5.97 22.73 -3.42
CA ASN A 189 4.94 23.65 -3.89
C ASN A 189 5.26 25.09 -3.43
N PRO A 190 5.50 26.05 -4.35
CA PRO A 190 5.81 27.43 -3.99
C PRO A 190 4.70 28.15 -3.21
N SER A 191 3.46 27.67 -3.31
CA SER A 191 2.30 28.22 -2.59
C SER A 191 2.03 27.52 -1.26
N ALA A 192 2.89 26.58 -0.84
CA ALA A 192 2.71 25.89 0.42
C ALA A 192 2.87 26.85 1.60
N VAL A 193 2.00 26.69 2.59
CA VAL A 193 2.17 27.34 3.89
C VAL A 193 3.06 26.44 4.75
N THR A 194 4.06 27.02 5.40
CA THR A 194 5.10 26.24 6.10
C THR A 194 5.14 26.54 7.59
N TYR A 195 5.42 25.52 8.40
CA TYR A 195 5.68 25.63 9.83
C TYR A 195 6.93 24.83 10.20
N THR A 196 7.86 25.42 10.95
CA THR A 196 9.09 24.73 11.39
C THR A 196 8.95 24.26 12.84
N VAL A 197 9.11 22.97 13.05
CA VAL A 197 9.14 22.31 14.37
C VAL A 197 10.61 22.09 14.75
N ARG A 198 11.09 22.77 15.79
CA ARG A 198 12.50 22.66 16.24
C ARG A 198 12.65 21.75 17.44
N GLU A 199 11.62 21.70 18.28
CA GLU A 199 11.60 20.92 19.51
C GLU A 199 10.18 20.44 19.86
N SER A 200 10.06 19.52 20.81
CA SER A 200 8.78 18.94 21.21
C SER A 200 7.75 19.98 21.70
N ALA A 201 8.22 21.13 22.22
CA ALA A 201 7.34 22.23 22.64
C ALA A 201 6.59 22.89 21.46
N ASP A 202 7.16 22.82 20.24
CA ASP A 202 6.54 23.39 19.03
C ASP A 202 5.39 22.54 18.49
N LEU A 203 5.30 21.26 18.86
CA LEU A 203 4.29 20.32 18.34
C LEU A 203 2.86 20.81 18.58
N ARG A 204 2.61 21.49 19.72
CA ARG A 204 1.27 22.06 20.00
C ARG A 204 0.88 23.10 18.95
N ARG A 205 1.81 24.00 18.62
CA ARG A 205 1.58 25.07 17.63
C ARG A 205 1.51 24.52 16.22
N ALA A 206 2.33 23.52 15.90
CA ALA A 206 2.28 22.82 14.62
C ALA A 206 0.89 22.17 14.38
N ARG A 207 0.32 21.53 15.41
CA ARG A 207 -1.05 21.01 15.37
C ARG A 207 -2.08 22.10 15.08
N SER A 208 -2.06 23.18 15.87
CA SER A 208 -2.98 24.31 15.65
C SER A 208 -2.86 24.88 14.24
N PHE A 209 -1.64 25.03 13.73
CA PHE A 209 -1.38 25.50 12.37
C PHE A 209 -1.99 24.58 11.29
N ALA A 210 -1.86 23.25 11.46
CA ALA A 210 -2.45 22.27 10.56
C ALA A 210 -3.99 22.31 10.61
N THR A 211 -4.57 22.33 11.81
CA THR A 211 -6.01 22.44 12.05
C THR A 211 -6.59 23.70 11.42
N ASP A 212 -5.94 24.85 11.63
CA ASP A 212 -6.33 26.12 11.04
C ASP A 212 -6.31 25.98 9.51
N TYR A 213 -5.21 25.55 8.91
CA TYR A 213 -5.12 25.41 7.45
C TYR A 213 -6.18 24.47 6.86
N ALA A 214 -6.44 23.32 7.49
CA ALA A 214 -7.49 22.40 7.06
C ALA A 214 -8.89 23.00 7.15
N GLY A 215 -9.18 23.76 8.20
CA GLY A 215 -10.44 24.49 8.34
C GLY A 215 -10.65 25.50 7.22
N TRP A 216 -9.59 26.20 6.79
CA TRP A 216 -9.66 27.14 5.67
C TRP A 216 -9.88 26.44 4.32
N LEU A 217 -9.38 25.22 4.14
CA LEU A 217 -9.59 24.40 2.94
C LEU A 217 -10.93 23.65 2.93
N GLY A 218 -11.68 23.67 4.04
CA GLY A 218 -13.00 23.06 4.14
C GLY A 218 -12.99 21.54 4.32
N LEU A 219 -11.96 20.99 4.98
CA LEU A 219 -11.97 19.57 5.37
C LEU A 219 -13.12 19.28 6.34
N SER A 220 -13.61 18.04 6.34
CA SER A 220 -14.52 17.53 7.38
C SER A 220 -13.84 17.54 8.76
N GLN A 221 -14.62 17.43 9.83
CA GLN A 221 -14.05 17.31 11.18
C GLN A 221 -13.10 16.12 11.28
N ASP A 222 -13.51 14.95 10.77
CA ASP A 222 -12.66 13.75 10.71
C ASP A 222 -11.36 14.03 9.92
N GLY A 223 -11.43 14.69 8.77
CA GLY A 223 -10.25 15.03 7.96
C GLY A 223 -9.31 16.03 8.65
N ILE A 224 -9.84 16.94 9.47
CA ILE A 224 -9.04 17.85 10.31
C ILE A 224 -8.30 17.07 11.40
N GLU A 225 -8.98 16.13 12.06
CA GLU A 225 -8.37 15.25 13.08
C GLU A 225 -7.28 14.37 12.47
N ASP A 226 -7.54 13.79 11.30
CA ASP A 226 -6.59 12.99 10.53
C ASP A 226 -5.35 13.80 10.14
N LEU A 227 -5.53 15.02 9.62
CA LEU A 227 -4.40 15.90 9.29
C LEU A 227 -3.59 16.25 10.54
N GLN A 228 -4.27 16.59 11.64
CA GLN A 228 -3.61 16.93 12.90
C GLN A 228 -2.77 15.75 13.40
N MET A 229 -3.27 14.52 13.28
CA MET A 229 -2.53 13.31 13.64
C MET A 229 -1.32 13.13 12.72
N ILE A 230 -1.52 13.18 11.40
CA ILE A 230 -0.46 13.03 10.41
C ILE A 230 0.68 14.05 10.64
N ALA A 231 0.34 15.33 10.77
CA ALA A 231 1.34 16.38 11.01
C ALA A 231 2.11 16.16 12.32
N THR A 232 1.44 15.66 13.36
CA THR A 232 2.07 15.37 14.65
C THR A 232 3.04 14.21 14.56
N GLU A 233 2.61 13.10 13.96
CA GLU A 233 3.44 11.88 13.84
C GLU A 233 4.63 12.10 12.93
N LEU A 234 4.46 12.81 11.80
CA LEU A 234 5.56 13.16 10.91
C LEU A 234 6.59 14.05 11.62
N ALA A 235 6.15 15.13 12.28
CA ALA A 235 7.06 16.01 13.02
C ALA A 235 7.74 15.29 14.19
N THR A 236 7.02 14.43 14.91
CA THR A 236 7.58 13.65 16.02
C THR A 236 8.63 12.67 15.53
N ASN A 237 8.37 11.96 14.43
CA ASN A 237 9.36 11.06 13.82
C ASN A 237 10.63 11.80 13.41
N SER A 238 10.51 12.97 12.76
CA SER A 238 11.66 13.79 12.40
C SER A 238 12.48 14.20 13.63
N LEU A 239 11.84 14.64 14.72
CA LEU A 239 12.53 15.03 15.95
C LEU A 239 13.20 13.85 16.69
N LEU A 240 12.67 12.64 16.54
CA LEU A 240 13.23 11.45 17.19
C LEU A 240 14.45 10.89 16.46
N TYR A 241 14.51 11.03 15.14
CA TYR A 241 15.54 10.41 14.31
C TYR A 241 16.54 11.39 13.70
N THR A 242 16.35 12.69 13.93
CA THR A 242 17.25 13.72 13.44
C THR A 242 17.54 14.72 14.55
N ASP A 243 18.77 15.23 14.58
CA ASP A 243 19.13 16.37 15.43
C ASP A 243 18.65 17.72 14.82
N GLY A 244 17.93 17.66 13.70
CA GLY A 244 17.50 18.80 12.90
C GLY A 244 16.04 19.18 13.15
N ALA A 245 15.67 20.36 12.66
CA ALA A 245 14.28 20.79 12.65
C ALA A 245 13.48 20.06 11.56
N CYS A 246 12.22 19.76 11.84
CA CYS A 246 11.26 19.32 10.83
C CYS A 246 10.60 20.55 10.19
N GLN A 247 10.64 20.63 8.87
CA GLN A 247 9.82 21.60 8.13
C GLN A 247 8.53 20.91 7.66
N LEU A 248 7.41 21.35 8.23
CA LEU A 248 6.09 21.00 7.72
C LEU A 248 5.67 21.98 6.64
N ALA A 249 5.02 21.49 5.59
CA ALA A 249 4.42 22.29 4.53
C ALA A 249 3.04 21.74 4.17
N PHE A 250 2.10 22.63 3.88
CA PHE A 250 0.72 22.26 3.54
C PHE A 250 0.26 23.00 2.29
N TRP A 251 -0.38 22.28 1.38
CA TRP A 251 -1.01 22.88 0.19
C TRP A 251 -2.20 22.05 -0.29
N ARG A 252 -3.03 22.67 -1.13
CA ARG A 252 -4.02 21.96 -1.92
C ARG A 252 -3.42 21.53 -3.27
N GLN A 253 -3.61 20.27 -3.64
CA GLN A 253 -3.26 19.71 -4.93
C GLN A 253 -4.45 18.94 -5.48
N HIS A 254 -5.10 19.49 -6.51
CA HIS A 254 -6.37 18.96 -7.04
C HIS A 254 -7.43 18.79 -5.94
N ASP A 255 -7.84 17.54 -5.69
CA ASP A 255 -8.81 17.12 -4.69
C ASP A 255 -8.16 16.59 -3.42
N HIS A 256 -6.87 16.89 -3.19
CA HIS A 256 -6.15 16.51 -1.98
C HIS A 256 -5.62 17.74 -1.24
N LEU A 257 -5.60 17.65 0.09
CA LEU A 257 -4.70 18.39 0.95
C LEU A 257 -3.43 17.55 1.11
N VAL A 258 -2.28 18.15 0.84
CA VAL A 258 -0.98 17.51 1.03
C VAL A 258 -0.34 18.07 2.30
N CYS A 259 0.06 17.17 3.18
CA CYS A 259 0.92 17.44 4.32
C CYS A 259 2.30 16.89 4.02
N GLU A 260 3.29 17.77 3.91
CA GLU A 260 4.68 17.40 3.70
C GLU A 260 5.49 17.62 4.96
N ALA A 261 6.39 16.68 5.24
CA ALA A 261 7.44 16.81 6.23
C ALA A 261 8.80 16.65 5.55
N ARG A 262 9.72 17.57 5.85
CA ARG A 262 11.13 17.53 5.42
C ARG A 262 12.05 17.56 6.62
N ASP A 263 13.01 16.66 6.63
CA ASP A 263 14.09 16.61 7.61
C ASP A 263 15.41 16.14 6.98
N SER A 264 16.49 16.17 7.77
CA SER A 264 17.84 15.75 7.33
C SER A 264 18.12 14.25 7.56
N GLY A 265 17.11 13.48 7.98
CA GLY A 265 17.21 12.06 8.30
C GLY A 265 17.16 11.19 7.07
N GLN A 266 17.56 9.93 7.24
CA GLN A 266 17.50 8.91 6.19
C GLN A 266 16.85 7.65 6.76
N PHE A 267 15.91 7.07 6.01
CA PHE A 267 15.41 5.74 6.28
C PHE A 267 16.35 4.70 5.67
N SER A 268 16.92 3.83 6.49
CA SER A 268 17.68 2.66 6.03
C SER A 268 16.78 1.47 5.70
N ASP A 269 15.61 1.38 6.32
CA ASP A 269 14.60 0.34 6.10
C ASP A 269 13.39 0.94 5.37
N LEU A 270 13.08 0.38 4.19
CA LEU A 270 11.99 0.83 3.34
C LEU A 270 10.62 0.31 3.80
N LEU A 271 10.58 -0.65 4.74
CA LEU A 271 9.35 -1.17 5.34
C LEU A 271 8.91 -0.37 6.57
N VAL A 272 9.68 0.66 6.97
CA VAL A 272 9.32 1.49 8.13
C VAL A 272 7.95 2.14 7.89
N GLY A 273 7.03 1.87 8.82
CA GLY A 273 5.65 2.37 8.75
C GLY A 273 4.75 1.63 7.75
N ALA A 274 5.25 0.67 6.98
CA ALA A 274 4.43 -0.17 6.10
C ALA A 274 3.98 -1.49 6.77
N GLN A 275 4.65 -1.88 7.86
CA GLN A 275 4.26 -3.01 8.71
C GLN A 275 3.91 -2.57 10.13
N PRO A 276 3.03 -3.31 10.84
CA PRO A 276 2.72 -3.05 12.22
C PRO A 276 4.00 -3.01 13.08
N PRO A 277 4.19 -2.01 13.94
CA PRO A 277 5.35 -1.95 14.80
C PRO A 277 5.35 -3.12 15.78
N GLY A 278 6.51 -3.78 15.94
CA GLY A 278 6.72 -4.72 17.04
C GLY A 278 6.62 -4.02 18.41
N PRO A 279 6.48 -4.76 19.52
CA PRO A 279 6.16 -4.22 20.85
C PRO A 279 7.14 -3.18 21.42
N GLY A 280 8.30 -2.96 20.81
CA GLY A 280 9.30 -1.95 21.24
C GLY A 280 9.50 -0.75 20.31
N GLY A 281 8.82 -0.67 19.16
CA GLY A 281 9.06 0.36 18.15
C GLY A 281 8.08 1.54 18.25
N THR A 282 8.38 2.55 19.08
CA THR A 282 7.51 3.73 19.22
C THR A 282 7.43 4.58 17.96
N ALA A 283 8.53 4.72 17.22
CA ALA A 283 8.57 5.63 16.08
C ALA A 283 8.28 4.96 14.72
N SER A 284 8.35 3.63 14.62
CA SER A 284 7.67 2.91 13.53
C SER A 284 6.15 2.98 13.65
N ARG A 285 5.62 3.19 14.87
CA ARG A 285 4.18 3.38 15.11
C ARG A 285 3.63 4.66 14.49
N GLY A 286 4.36 5.78 14.60
CA GLY A 286 3.90 7.05 14.04
C GLY A 286 3.74 7.00 12.53
N LEU A 287 4.76 6.50 11.82
CA LEU A 287 4.67 6.38 10.35
C LEU A 287 3.66 5.31 9.92
N PHE A 288 3.48 4.25 10.72
CA PHE A 288 2.42 3.27 10.50
C PHE A 288 1.02 3.90 10.59
N LEU A 289 0.79 4.78 11.58
CA LEU A 289 -0.48 5.52 11.70
C LEU A 289 -0.68 6.48 10.52
N VAL A 290 0.37 7.19 10.08
CA VAL A 290 0.30 8.05 8.89
C VAL A 290 -0.13 7.25 7.66
N ASN A 291 0.50 6.09 7.41
CA ASN A 291 0.09 5.21 6.32
C ASN A 291 -1.35 4.69 6.50
N ALA A 292 -1.77 4.37 7.73
CA ALA A 292 -3.10 3.87 8.04
C ALA A 292 -4.23 4.87 7.75
N ILE A 293 -3.94 6.17 7.82
CA ILE A 293 -4.93 7.25 7.74
C ILE A 293 -4.92 7.94 6.37
N ALA A 294 -3.74 8.23 5.83
CA ALA A 294 -3.62 8.94 4.56
C ALA A 294 -4.12 8.09 3.37
N ASP A 295 -4.72 8.76 2.39
CA ASP A 295 -5.16 8.16 1.12
C ASP A 295 -3.97 7.71 0.27
N LEU A 296 -2.86 8.44 0.37
CA LEU A 296 -1.58 8.12 -0.26
C LEU A 296 -0.44 8.69 0.60
N VAL A 297 0.65 7.94 0.73
CA VAL A 297 1.91 8.44 1.26
C VAL A 297 2.99 8.24 0.22
N ARG A 298 3.76 9.29 -0.06
CA ARG A 298 4.93 9.25 -0.92
C ARG A 298 6.15 9.67 -0.12
N THR A 299 7.24 8.93 -0.30
CA THR A 299 8.52 9.21 0.37
C THR A 299 9.60 9.35 -0.68
N HIS A 300 10.45 10.36 -0.50
CA HIS A 300 11.69 10.51 -1.24
C HIS A 300 12.85 10.67 -0.27
N THR A 301 13.79 9.74 -0.34
CA THR A 301 14.99 9.73 0.50
C THR A 301 16.22 10.01 -0.36
N SER A 302 17.09 10.91 0.10
CA SER A 302 18.35 11.25 -0.55
C SER A 302 19.48 11.40 0.48
N ALA A 303 20.70 11.61 0.01
CA ALA A 303 21.84 11.91 0.90
C ALA A 303 21.62 13.17 1.76
N ASN A 304 20.74 14.09 1.32
CA ASN A 304 20.49 15.37 1.99
C ASN A 304 19.32 15.32 2.99
N GLY A 305 18.61 14.19 3.09
CA GLY A 305 17.46 14.04 3.96
C GLY A 305 16.29 13.35 3.32
N THR A 306 15.16 13.38 4.03
CA THR A 306 13.92 12.71 3.64
C THR A 306 12.77 13.71 3.50
N ILE A 307 11.93 13.48 2.50
CA ILE A 307 10.68 14.17 2.25
C ILE A 307 9.57 13.13 2.30
N ILE A 308 8.56 13.35 3.15
CA ILE A 308 7.33 12.54 3.16
C ILE A 308 6.17 13.47 2.81
N GLN A 309 5.36 13.08 1.83
CA GLN A 309 4.09 13.73 1.49
C GLN A 309 2.94 12.77 1.79
N ALA A 310 2.05 13.17 2.69
CA ALA A 310 0.80 12.48 2.99
C ALA A 310 -0.36 13.24 2.34
N TYR A 311 -1.20 12.52 1.61
CA TYR A 311 -2.32 13.05 0.86
C TYR A 311 -3.61 12.67 1.57
N LEU A 312 -4.46 13.67 1.80
CA LEU A 312 -5.81 13.51 2.33
C LEU A 312 -6.81 14.06 1.33
N ARG A 313 -7.81 13.26 0.97
CA ARG A 313 -8.84 13.65 0.02
C ARG A 313 -9.71 14.75 0.63
N LEU A 314 -9.84 15.83 -0.10
CA LEU A 314 -10.87 16.82 0.11
C LEU A 314 -12.18 16.18 -0.30
N THR A 315 -12.95 15.66 0.65
CA THR A 315 -14.34 15.28 0.34
C THR A 315 -15.01 16.53 -0.22
N PRO A 316 -15.54 16.50 -1.46
CA PRO A 316 -16.27 17.65 -1.96
C PRO A 316 -17.37 17.92 -0.94
N ALA A 317 -17.46 19.16 -0.46
CA ALA A 317 -18.60 19.59 0.32
C ALA A 317 -19.82 19.23 -0.54
N HIS A 318 -20.51 18.14 -0.20
CA HIS A 318 -21.77 17.83 -0.83
C HIS A 318 -22.59 19.09 -0.66
N ALA A 319 -22.94 19.71 -1.79
CA ALA A 319 -23.93 20.77 -1.82
C ALA A 319 -25.06 20.29 -0.92
N GLN A 320 -25.22 20.97 0.22
CA GLN A 320 -26.36 20.73 1.09
C GLN A 320 -27.57 20.92 0.20
N ALA A 321 -28.16 19.80 -0.23
CA ALA A 321 -29.41 19.82 -0.95
C ALA A 321 -30.42 20.46 0.01
N SER A 322 -31.07 21.49 -0.52
CA SER A 322 -32.02 22.39 0.14
C SER A 322 -33.08 21.70 1.00
#